data_AF-A0A2F0AEQ1-F1
#
_entry.id   AF-A0A2F0AEQ1-F1
#
_cell.length_a   1.000
_cell.length_b   1.000
_cell.length_c   1.000
_cell.angle_alpha   90.00
_cell.angle_beta   90.00
_cell.angle_gamma   90.00
#
_symmetry.space_group_name_H-M   'P 1'
#
loop_
_entity.id
_entity.type
_entity.pdbx_description
1 polymer ?
#
loop_
_entity_poly.entity_id
_entity_poly.type
_entity_poly.pdbx_seq_one_letter_code
_entity_poly.pdbx_strand_id
1 'polypeptide(L)'
;MHLLKKSILLISLFSLVFTAEKVAVTAEGNTNDGRSCAEGQTADCNGDCFNSQTLESFIGDGFCDDGTYGMVLVCLEHNCDGGDCNNGDPSADCSGQCGGNHFIDSCDECVLELVDGDGDLIADSCDVCPLDANDDSDGDGSCDSDDACPLDPDNDLDADGICGDVDTCPQDADNDIDGDGVCGDVDV
;
A
#
# COMPACT_ATOMS: atom_id res chain seq x y z
N MET A 1 2.24 41.23 -77.59
CA MET A 1 3.10 40.29 -78.34
C MET A 1 3.12 38.99 -77.56
N HIS A 2 2.59 37.92 -78.18
CA HIS A 2 2.80 36.50 -77.86
C HIS A 2 2.34 35.97 -76.49
N LEU A 3 1.28 35.16 -76.39
CA LEU A 3 1.01 33.81 -76.94
C LEU A 3 1.08 32.79 -75.78
N LEU A 4 -0.03 32.08 -75.63
CA LEU A 4 -0.22 30.87 -74.84
C LEU A 4 0.95 29.87 -74.96
N LYS A 5 1.25 29.15 -73.88
CA LYS A 5 1.60 27.72 -73.95
C LYS A 5 1.26 26.99 -72.64
N LYS A 6 0.42 25.97 -72.82
CA LYS A 6 0.03 24.91 -71.87
C LYS A 6 1.25 24.08 -71.45
N SER A 7 1.29 23.65 -70.19
CA SER A 7 1.84 22.35 -69.74
C SER A 7 0.94 21.91 -68.58
N ILE A 8 -0.04 21.03 -68.79
CA ILE A 8 0.08 19.56 -68.91
C ILE A 8 0.82 18.97 -67.70
N LEU A 9 -0.01 18.50 -66.76
CA LEU A 9 0.05 17.18 -66.15
C LEU A 9 1.44 16.66 -65.73
N LEU A 10 1.74 16.83 -64.45
CA LEU A 10 2.42 15.80 -63.67
C LEU A 10 1.70 15.74 -62.33
N ILE A 11 0.64 14.94 -62.30
CA ILE A 11 0.09 14.35 -61.08
C ILE A 11 1.27 13.58 -60.48
N SER A 12 1.97 14.21 -59.54
CA SER A 12 2.95 13.51 -58.73
C SER A 12 2.15 12.53 -57.89
N LEU A 13 2.16 11.26 -58.34
CA LEU A 13 1.98 10.09 -57.50
C LEU A 13 3.04 10.13 -56.40
N PHE A 14 2.86 11.01 -55.42
CA PHE A 14 3.37 10.76 -54.11
C PHE A 14 2.15 10.39 -53.31
N SER A 15 1.90 9.08 -53.31
CA SER A 15 1.14 8.41 -52.28
C SER A 15 1.57 9.04 -50.95
N LEU A 16 0.78 10.00 -50.45
CA LEU A 16 0.60 10.09 -49.02
C LEU A 16 -0.01 8.75 -48.69
N VAL A 17 0.90 7.82 -48.38
CA VAL A 17 0.65 6.76 -47.44
C VAL A 17 0.10 7.51 -46.24
N PHE A 18 -1.23 7.65 -46.20
CA PHE A 18 -1.92 7.58 -44.94
C PHE A 18 -1.49 6.22 -44.41
N THR A 19 -0.39 6.20 -43.66
CA THR A 19 -0.28 5.24 -42.59
C THR A 19 -1.47 5.59 -41.73
N ALA A 20 -2.60 4.94 -41.99
CA ALA A 20 -3.48 4.54 -40.93
C ALA A 20 -2.65 3.60 -40.07
N GLU A 21 -1.70 4.17 -39.32
CA GLU A 21 -1.35 3.61 -38.03
C GLU A 21 -2.55 3.96 -37.17
N LYS A 22 -3.61 3.17 -37.38
CA LYS A 22 -4.66 3.05 -36.40
C LYS A 22 -3.98 2.36 -35.23
N VAL A 23 -3.33 3.17 -34.39
CA VAL A 23 -3.10 2.80 -33.00
C VAL A 23 -4.49 2.60 -32.42
N ALA A 24 -4.91 1.35 -32.35
CA ALA A 24 -6.06 0.89 -31.61
C ALA A 24 -5.89 -0.61 -31.39
N VAL A 25 -4.90 -0.99 -30.57
CA VAL A 25 -5.24 -2.00 -29.57
C VAL A 25 -5.97 -1.21 -28.49
N THR A 26 -7.23 -0.87 -28.79
CA THR A 26 -8.20 -0.65 -27.73
C THR A 26 -8.30 -1.99 -27.01
N ALA A 27 -8.20 -1.97 -25.69
CA ALA A 27 -8.30 -3.10 -24.76
C ALA A 27 -9.21 -4.22 -25.29
N GLU A 28 -8.80 -5.49 -25.15
CA GLU A 28 -9.54 -6.61 -24.53
C GLU A 28 -8.67 -7.90 -24.62
N GLY A 29 -8.36 -8.53 -23.47
CA GLY A 29 -7.92 -9.93 -23.39
C GLY A 29 -6.48 -10.26 -23.80
N ASN A 30 -5.48 -9.72 -23.10
CA ASN A 30 -4.11 -10.21 -23.22
C ASN A 30 -3.94 -11.40 -22.25
N THR A 31 -3.72 -12.61 -22.76
CA THR A 31 -3.43 -13.76 -21.91
C THR A 31 -2.08 -13.57 -21.20
N ASN A 32 -1.91 -14.18 -20.03
CA ASN A 32 -0.63 -14.16 -19.29
C ASN A 32 0.54 -14.82 -20.07
N ASP A 33 0.27 -15.45 -21.23
CA ASP A 33 1.26 -16.05 -22.14
C ASP A 33 1.55 -15.22 -23.42
N GLY A 34 0.99 -14.01 -23.53
CA GLY A 34 1.23 -13.10 -24.66
C GLY A 34 0.51 -13.49 -25.96
N ARG A 35 -0.53 -14.32 -25.88
CA ARG A 35 -1.45 -14.59 -26.99
C ARG A 35 -2.68 -13.69 -26.89
N SER A 36 -3.09 -13.17 -28.02
CA SER A 36 -4.39 -12.48 -28.15
C SER A 36 -5.47 -13.52 -28.46
N CYS A 37 -6.59 -13.47 -27.76
CA CYS A 37 -7.77 -14.25 -28.14
C CYS A 37 -8.29 -13.84 -29.53
N ALA A 38 -9.06 -14.72 -30.20
CA ALA A 38 -9.65 -14.38 -31.49
C ALA A 38 -10.71 -13.27 -31.35
N GLU A 39 -11.10 -12.64 -32.46
CA GLU A 39 -12.15 -11.62 -32.46
C GLU A 39 -13.46 -12.18 -31.85
N GLY A 40 -14.02 -11.46 -30.86
CA GLY A 40 -15.21 -11.89 -30.12
C GLY A 40 -14.94 -12.95 -29.04
N GLN A 41 -13.68 -13.11 -28.65
CA GLN A 41 -13.27 -13.91 -27.51
C GLN A 41 -12.54 -13.07 -26.47
N THR A 42 -12.72 -13.45 -25.21
CA THR A 42 -12.05 -12.85 -24.05
C THR A 42 -11.38 -13.96 -23.26
N ALA A 43 -10.21 -13.68 -22.70
CA ALA A 43 -9.48 -14.64 -21.87
C ALA A 43 -10.05 -14.67 -20.44
N ASP A 44 -10.08 -15.86 -19.85
CA ASP A 44 -10.23 -16.00 -18.41
C ASP A 44 -8.90 -15.67 -17.69
N CYS A 45 -8.87 -15.79 -16.36
CA CYS A 45 -7.70 -15.45 -15.55
C CYS A 45 -6.48 -16.38 -15.77
N ASN A 46 -6.70 -17.59 -16.33
CA ASN A 46 -5.63 -18.51 -16.71
C ASN A 46 -5.12 -18.26 -18.14
N GLY A 47 -5.79 -17.38 -18.90
CA GLY A 47 -5.48 -17.11 -20.30
C GLY A 47 -6.21 -18.03 -21.27
N ASP A 48 -7.21 -18.79 -20.82
CA ASP A 48 -8.03 -19.62 -21.70
C ASP A 48 -9.09 -18.75 -22.39
N CYS A 49 -9.18 -18.85 -23.72
CA CYS A 49 -10.06 -17.99 -24.51
C CYS A 49 -11.48 -18.56 -24.64
N PHE A 50 -12.47 -17.79 -24.21
CA PHE A 50 -13.90 -18.11 -24.33
C PHE A 50 -14.62 -17.10 -25.22
N ASN A 51 -15.80 -17.44 -25.72
CA ASN A 51 -16.66 -16.48 -26.39
C ASN A 51 -17.07 -15.38 -25.41
N SER A 52 -16.92 -14.10 -25.78
CA SER A 52 -17.15 -12.98 -24.85
C SER A 52 -18.56 -12.98 -24.27
N GLN A 53 -19.59 -13.33 -25.06
CA GLN A 53 -20.96 -13.40 -24.55
C GLN A 53 -21.18 -14.54 -23.55
N THR A 54 -20.40 -15.64 -23.66
CA THR A 54 -20.44 -16.71 -22.67
C THR A 54 -19.75 -16.25 -21.39
N LEU A 55 -18.56 -15.65 -21.48
CA LEU A 55 -17.83 -15.15 -20.31
C LEU A 55 -18.62 -14.07 -19.55
N GLU A 56 -19.24 -13.12 -20.26
CA GLU A 56 -20.11 -12.09 -19.67
C GLU A 56 -21.34 -12.67 -18.95
N SER A 57 -21.75 -13.90 -19.25
CA SER A 57 -22.88 -14.54 -18.58
C SER A 57 -22.51 -15.27 -17.28
N PHE A 58 -21.20 -15.43 -17.04
CA PHE A 58 -20.62 -16.08 -15.86
C PHE A 58 -20.21 -15.01 -14.83
N ILE A 59 -19.67 -13.87 -15.29
CA ILE A 59 -19.43 -12.70 -14.44
C ILE A 59 -20.71 -12.25 -13.73
N GLY A 60 -20.73 -12.29 -12.39
CA GLY A 60 -21.85 -11.76 -11.62
C GLY A 60 -23.10 -12.65 -11.66
N ASP A 61 -22.96 -13.94 -11.97
CA ASP A 61 -24.05 -14.90 -12.08
C ASP A 61 -24.54 -15.49 -10.73
N GLY A 62 -23.86 -15.12 -9.63
CA GLY A 62 -24.11 -15.54 -8.26
C GLY A 62 -23.32 -16.79 -7.84
N PHE A 63 -22.44 -17.31 -8.69
CA PHE A 63 -21.49 -18.37 -8.38
C PHE A 63 -20.07 -17.84 -8.45
N CYS A 64 -19.15 -18.50 -7.76
CA CYS A 64 -17.74 -18.15 -7.85
C CYS A 64 -17.07 -19.05 -8.88
N ASP A 65 -16.63 -18.48 -9.99
CA ASP A 65 -15.92 -19.13 -11.08
C ASP A 65 -14.42 -19.23 -10.79
N ASP A 66 -14.10 -20.16 -9.90
CA ASP A 66 -12.74 -20.46 -9.44
C ASP A 66 -12.02 -21.55 -10.28
N GLY A 67 -12.62 -21.95 -11.40
CA GLY A 67 -12.15 -23.07 -12.22
C GLY A 67 -12.84 -24.40 -11.96
N THR A 68 -13.72 -24.50 -10.95
CA THR A 68 -14.50 -25.72 -10.67
C THR A 68 -15.27 -26.22 -11.90
N TYR A 69 -15.78 -25.32 -12.73
CA TYR A 69 -16.49 -25.63 -13.98
C TYR A 69 -15.68 -25.32 -15.25
N GLY A 70 -14.38 -25.07 -15.11
CA GLY A 70 -13.43 -24.88 -16.21
C GLY A 70 -13.23 -23.44 -16.68
N MET A 71 -13.96 -22.46 -16.13
CA MET A 71 -13.70 -21.03 -16.31
C MET A 71 -13.14 -20.46 -15.00
N VAL A 72 -12.11 -19.61 -15.10
CA VAL A 72 -11.51 -18.93 -13.94
C VAL A 72 -11.70 -17.42 -14.09
N LEU A 73 -12.59 -16.80 -13.30
CA LEU A 73 -12.87 -15.35 -13.31
C LEU A 73 -12.48 -14.64 -11.99
N VAL A 74 -11.84 -15.38 -11.07
CA VAL A 74 -11.29 -14.89 -9.79
C VAL A 74 -10.01 -14.04 -9.94
N CYS A 75 -10.03 -13.04 -10.81
CA CYS A 75 -8.96 -12.05 -10.93
C CYS A 75 -9.51 -10.64 -11.06
N LEU A 76 -8.65 -9.66 -10.78
CA LEU A 76 -9.02 -8.25 -10.79
C LEU A 76 -9.54 -7.75 -12.15
N GLU A 77 -9.09 -8.35 -13.26
CA GLU A 77 -9.58 -7.99 -14.60
C GLU A 77 -11.09 -8.22 -14.75
N HIS A 78 -11.61 -9.29 -14.13
CA HIS A 78 -13.02 -9.65 -14.14
C HIS A 78 -13.75 -9.24 -12.85
N ASN A 79 -13.16 -8.30 -12.10
CA ASN A 79 -13.73 -7.75 -10.87
C ASN A 79 -14.09 -8.84 -9.85
N CYS A 80 -13.22 -9.84 -9.72
CA CYS A 80 -13.41 -11.02 -8.86
C CYS A 80 -14.74 -11.72 -9.12
N ASP A 81 -14.97 -12.06 -10.39
CA ASP A 81 -16.21 -12.66 -10.88
C ASP A 81 -17.45 -11.78 -10.59
N GLY A 82 -17.35 -10.49 -10.89
CA GLY A 82 -18.40 -9.53 -10.57
C GLY A 82 -18.66 -9.35 -9.07
N GLY A 83 -17.78 -9.87 -8.21
CA GLY A 83 -17.92 -9.90 -6.75
C GLY A 83 -18.65 -11.12 -6.21
N ASP A 84 -18.96 -12.13 -7.02
CA ASP A 84 -19.64 -13.33 -6.51
C ASP A 84 -18.74 -14.21 -5.65
N CYS A 85 -17.43 -14.09 -5.85
CA CYS A 85 -16.45 -14.62 -4.93
C CYS A 85 -16.36 -13.72 -3.70
N ASN A 86 -16.26 -14.30 -2.50
CA ASN A 86 -15.99 -13.60 -1.23
C ASN A 86 -17.16 -12.82 -0.64
N ASN A 87 -18.30 -13.50 -0.50
CA ASN A 87 -19.50 -12.94 0.13
C ASN A 87 -20.02 -11.65 -0.56
N GLY A 88 -19.75 -11.45 -1.84
CA GLY A 88 -20.20 -10.25 -2.56
C GLY A 88 -19.17 -9.13 -2.68
N ASP A 89 -17.91 -9.34 -2.28
CA ASP A 89 -16.85 -8.32 -2.36
C ASP A 89 -16.08 -8.41 -3.69
N PRO A 90 -16.25 -7.42 -4.59
CA PRO A 90 -15.52 -7.37 -5.86
C PRO A 90 -14.05 -6.94 -5.72
N SER A 91 -13.58 -6.59 -4.52
CA SER A 91 -12.20 -6.16 -4.30
C SER A 91 -11.25 -7.33 -4.03
N ALA A 92 -10.01 -7.19 -4.53
CA ALA A 92 -8.93 -8.06 -4.07
C ALA A 92 -8.47 -7.64 -2.68
N ASP A 93 -7.91 -8.59 -1.94
CA ASP A 93 -7.14 -8.30 -0.73
C ASP A 93 -5.91 -7.44 -1.07
N CYS A 94 -5.17 -6.99 -0.05
CA CYS A 94 -4.01 -6.11 -0.29
C CYS A 94 -2.87 -6.77 -1.08
N SER A 95 -2.89 -8.11 -1.23
CA SER A 95 -1.91 -8.86 -2.04
C SER A 95 -2.33 -8.95 -3.51
N GLY A 96 -3.47 -8.36 -3.87
CA GLY A 96 -4.05 -8.42 -5.20
C GLY A 96 -4.78 -9.72 -5.49
N GLN A 97 -5.08 -10.52 -4.46
CA GLN A 97 -5.82 -11.77 -4.60
C GLN A 97 -7.31 -11.55 -4.36
N CYS A 98 -8.12 -11.89 -5.37
CA CYS A 98 -9.57 -11.97 -5.20
C CYS A 98 -9.88 -13.01 -4.12
N GLY A 99 -10.45 -12.55 -3.01
CA GLY A 99 -10.78 -13.46 -1.91
C GLY A 99 -9.62 -13.95 -1.09
N GLY A 100 -8.48 -13.27 -1.24
CA GLY A 100 -7.40 -13.48 -0.33
C GLY A 100 -7.76 -13.03 1.08
N ASN A 101 -6.85 -13.36 1.99
CA ASN A 101 -7.00 -13.18 3.41
C ASN A 101 -5.91 -12.27 3.97
N HIS A 102 -5.27 -11.44 3.12
CA HIS A 102 -4.36 -10.42 3.59
C HIS A 102 -5.09 -9.14 3.95
N PHE A 103 -4.57 -8.44 4.95
CA PHE A 103 -5.08 -7.19 5.46
C PHE A 103 -3.95 -6.15 5.45
N ILE A 104 -4.32 -4.87 5.33
CA ILE A 104 -3.39 -3.78 5.59
C ILE A 104 -3.29 -3.61 7.11
N ASP A 105 -2.08 -3.70 7.66
CA ASP A 105 -1.81 -3.38 9.06
C ASP A 105 -1.65 -1.86 9.28
N SER A 106 -1.34 -1.44 10.52
CA SER A 106 -1.12 -0.03 10.85
C SER A 106 0.13 0.57 10.19
N CYS A 107 1.00 -0.28 9.63
CA CYS A 107 2.23 0.10 8.96
C CYS A 107 2.03 0.30 7.45
N ASP A 108 0.78 0.26 6.98
CA ASP A 108 0.40 0.22 5.57
C ASP A 108 0.98 -1.00 4.82
N GLU A 109 1.37 -2.05 5.54
CA GLU A 109 1.92 -3.28 4.97
C GLU A 109 0.84 -4.35 4.79
N CYS A 110 1.00 -5.19 3.77
CA CYS A 110 0.05 -6.25 3.46
C CYS A 110 0.43 -7.56 4.17
N VAL A 111 -0.31 -7.93 5.20
CA VAL A 111 0.02 -9.05 6.11
C VAL A 111 -1.10 -10.09 6.19
N LEU A 112 -0.74 -11.30 6.61
CA LEU A 112 -1.70 -12.41 6.82
C LEU A 112 -2.28 -12.44 8.24
N GLU A 113 -1.60 -11.83 9.19
CA GLU A 113 -1.96 -11.79 10.60
C GLU A 113 -1.64 -10.39 11.13
N LEU A 114 -2.57 -9.84 11.90
CA LEU A 114 -2.35 -8.61 12.64
C LEU A 114 -1.73 -8.99 13.98
N VAL A 115 -0.46 -8.66 14.14
CA VAL A 115 0.28 -8.84 15.40
C VAL A 115 0.46 -7.46 16.01
N ASP A 116 0.00 -7.35 17.25
CA ASP A 116 0.01 -6.14 18.09
C ASP A 116 0.28 -6.67 19.51
N GLY A 117 1.54 -6.62 19.91
CA GLY A 117 2.11 -7.31 21.06
C GLY A 117 1.65 -6.75 22.39
N ASP A 118 1.41 -5.44 22.46
CA ASP A 118 1.04 -4.71 23.67
C ASP A 118 -0.37 -4.11 23.63
N GLY A 119 -1.03 -4.09 22.47
CA GLY A 119 -2.39 -3.61 22.27
C GLY A 119 -2.51 -2.11 22.07
N ASP A 120 -1.46 -1.43 21.60
CA ASP A 120 -1.44 0.02 21.38
C ASP A 120 -2.05 0.48 20.04
N LEU A 121 -2.46 -0.49 19.21
CA LEU A 121 -3.01 -0.33 17.85
C LEU A 121 -1.99 -0.03 16.75
N ILE A 122 -0.70 -0.18 17.04
CA ILE A 122 0.40 -0.22 16.11
C ILE A 122 0.87 -1.68 15.99
N ALA A 123 1.19 -2.12 14.78
CA ALA A 123 1.67 -3.46 14.55
C ALA A 123 3.16 -3.54 14.90
N ASP A 124 3.57 -4.66 15.51
CA ASP A 124 4.94 -4.93 15.95
C ASP A 124 6.02 -4.65 14.88
N SER A 125 5.64 -4.71 13.59
CA SER A 125 6.54 -4.52 12.46
C SER A 125 7.00 -3.07 12.27
N CYS A 126 6.23 -2.08 12.74
CA CYS A 126 6.58 -0.66 12.72
C CYS A 126 6.42 0.05 14.07
N ASP A 127 6.13 -0.70 15.11
CA ASP A 127 6.16 -0.25 16.49
C ASP A 127 7.62 -0.06 16.96
N VAL A 128 7.90 1.07 17.61
CA VAL A 128 9.23 1.36 18.16
C VAL A 128 9.51 0.52 19.41
N CYS A 129 8.46 0.19 20.15
CA CYS A 129 8.47 -0.56 21.38
C CYS A 129 7.37 -1.64 21.38
N PRO A 130 7.54 -2.74 20.60
CA PRO A 130 6.48 -3.75 20.33
C PRO A 130 5.85 -4.50 21.52
N LEU A 131 6.27 -4.20 22.74
CA LEU A 131 5.84 -4.85 23.97
C LEU A 131 5.48 -3.82 25.06
N ASP A 132 5.36 -2.54 24.69
CA ASP A 132 5.12 -1.43 25.58
C ASP A 132 4.24 -0.35 24.94
N ALA A 133 2.96 -0.37 25.29
CA ALA A 133 1.95 0.47 24.65
C ALA A 133 2.09 1.98 24.88
N ASN A 134 3.06 2.44 25.68
CA ASN A 134 3.37 3.87 25.83
C ASN A 134 4.58 4.30 25.00
N ASP A 135 5.23 3.37 24.30
CA ASP A 135 6.45 3.59 23.53
C ASP A 135 7.59 4.20 24.38
N ASP A 136 8.23 5.22 23.82
CA ASP A 136 9.32 6.03 24.35
C ASP A 136 8.74 7.44 24.55
N SER A 137 8.14 7.66 25.72
CA SER A 137 7.32 8.84 26.01
C SER A 137 8.10 10.15 25.96
N ASP A 138 9.41 10.12 26.24
CA ASP A 138 10.28 11.29 26.23
C ASP A 138 11.23 11.38 25.02
N GLY A 139 11.36 10.30 24.25
CA GLY A 139 12.13 10.25 23.02
C GLY A 139 13.63 10.03 23.24
N ASP A 140 14.05 9.46 24.38
CA ASP A 140 15.44 9.19 24.71
C ASP A 140 16.02 7.94 24.02
N GLY A 141 15.14 7.14 23.40
CA GLY A 141 15.45 5.90 22.70
C GLY A 141 15.26 4.63 23.54
N SER A 142 14.74 4.75 24.76
CA SER A 142 14.36 3.65 25.66
C SER A 142 12.84 3.57 25.74
N CYS A 143 12.30 2.36 25.67
CA CYS A 143 10.87 2.17 25.92
C CYS A 143 10.57 2.44 27.40
N ASP A 144 9.41 3.04 27.71
CA ASP A 144 8.98 3.40 29.07
C ASP A 144 9.09 2.25 30.09
N SER A 145 8.90 1.02 29.63
CA SER A 145 8.99 -0.23 30.40
C SER A 145 10.41 -0.62 30.80
N ASP A 146 11.41 -0.15 30.06
CA ASP A 146 12.84 -0.34 30.31
C ASP A 146 13.53 0.93 30.82
N ASP A 147 12.86 2.08 30.76
CA ASP A 147 13.36 3.37 31.22
C ASP A 147 13.11 3.59 32.73
N ALA A 148 14.15 4.04 33.44
CA ALA A 148 14.07 4.43 34.84
C ALA A 148 13.38 5.78 35.02
N CYS A 149 13.45 6.64 34.02
CA CYS A 149 12.91 7.98 33.99
C CYS A 149 12.06 8.25 32.73
N PRO A 150 10.92 7.53 32.53
CA PRO A 150 10.15 7.52 31.26
C PRO A 150 9.59 8.85 30.76
N LEU A 151 9.79 9.94 31.50
CA LEU A 151 9.25 11.27 31.20
C LEU A 151 10.37 12.32 31.15
N ASP A 152 11.62 11.91 31.29
CA ASP A 152 12.79 12.78 31.31
C ASP A 152 13.90 12.26 30.38
N PRO A 153 14.07 12.87 29.20
CA PRO A 153 15.04 12.37 28.24
C PRO A 153 16.50 12.56 28.68
N ASP A 154 16.74 13.36 29.72
CA ASP A 154 18.05 13.53 30.33
C ASP A 154 18.27 12.59 31.55
N ASN A 155 17.27 11.77 31.90
CA ASN A 155 17.28 10.82 33.00
C ASN A 155 17.63 11.49 34.37
N ASP A 156 18.10 10.69 35.32
CA ASP A 156 18.72 11.16 36.56
C ASP A 156 20.12 11.76 36.27
N LEU A 157 20.13 13.03 35.83
CA LEU A 157 21.30 13.73 35.30
C LEU A 157 22.44 13.86 36.32
N ASP A 158 22.12 14.03 37.61
CA ASP A 158 23.10 14.18 38.68
C ASP A 158 23.35 12.91 39.50
N ALA A 159 22.58 11.85 39.24
CA ALA A 159 22.67 10.52 39.84
C ALA A 159 22.27 10.46 41.32
N ASP A 160 21.29 11.26 41.75
CA ASP A 160 20.76 11.29 43.10
C ASP A 160 19.62 10.28 43.35
N GLY A 161 19.14 9.65 42.27
CA GLY A 161 18.05 8.68 42.25
C GLY A 161 16.68 9.28 41.97
N ILE A 162 16.59 10.56 41.61
CA ILE A 162 15.38 11.29 41.25
C ILE A 162 15.49 11.69 39.77
N CYS A 163 14.48 11.37 38.98
CA CYS A 163 14.43 11.82 37.59
C CYS A 163 14.30 13.34 37.53
N GLY A 164 15.01 14.00 36.60
CA GLY A 164 15.08 15.45 36.51
C GLY A 164 13.75 16.14 36.21
N ASP A 165 12.76 15.44 35.63
CA ASP A 165 11.39 15.95 35.45
C ASP A 165 10.65 16.20 36.77
N VAL A 166 11.01 15.44 37.82
CA VAL A 166 10.44 15.57 39.17
C VAL A 166 11.43 16.08 40.21
N ASP A 167 12.71 16.18 39.87
CA ASP A 167 13.72 16.77 40.72
C ASP A 167 13.61 18.30 40.76
N THR A 168 13.60 18.84 41.97
CA THR A 168 13.66 20.28 42.20
C THR A 168 15.04 20.87 41.92
N CYS A 169 16.08 20.04 42.00
CA CYS A 169 17.48 20.40 41.84
C CYS A 169 18.21 19.47 40.85
N PRO A 170 17.75 19.38 39.58
CA PRO A 170 18.14 18.34 38.60
C PRO A 170 19.61 18.36 38.12
N GLN A 171 20.45 19.18 38.75
CA GLN A 171 21.88 19.32 38.45
C GLN A 171 22.73 19.23 39.72
N ASP A 172 22.12 18.97 40.87
CA ASP A 172 22.74 18.95 42.18
C ASP A 172 22.26 17.78 43.03
N ALA A 173 23.05 16.71 43.03
CA ALA A 173 22.71 15.50 43.75
C ALA A 173 22.60 15.66 45.28
N ASP A 174 23.14 16.76 45.84
CA ASP A 174 23.00 17.08 47.27
C ASP A 174 21.70 17.85 47.58
N ASN A 175 20.94 18.27 46.56
CA ASN A 175 19.68 19.02 46.65
C ASN A 175 19.79 20.32 47.48
N ASP A 176 18.65 20.88 47.88
CA ASP A 176 18.55 21.96 48.89
C ASP A 176 18.91 21.44 50.31
N ILE A 177 20.22 21.22 50.54
CA ILE A 177 20.74 20.61 51.76
C ILE A 177 20.48 21.45 53.02
N ASP A 178 20.31 22.76 52.88
CA ASP A 178 20.07 23.68 54.01
C ASP A 178 18.61 24.11 54.19
N GLY A 179 17.76 23.83 53.19
CA GLY A 179 16.30 23.96 53.25
C GLY A 179 15.81 25.38 53.01
N ASP A 180 16.57 26.21 52.30
CA ASP A 180 16.22 27.61 52.04
C ASP A 180 15.42 27.82 50.74
N GLY A 181 15.23 26.75 49.96
CA GLY A 181 14.53 26.70 48.69
C GLY A 181 15.42 26.96 47.47
N VAL A 182 16.75 26.96 47.63
CA VAL A 182 17.74 27.14 46.57
C VAL A 182 18.62 25.89 46.50
N CYS A 183 18.88 25.39 45.28
CA CYS A 183 19.77 24.25 45.09
C CYS A 183 21.22 24.63 45.44
N GLY A 184 21.97 23.69 46.00
CA GLY A 184 23.34 23.91 46.47
C GLY A 184 24.32 24.30 45.36
N ASP A 185 24.07 23.90 44.11
CA ASP A 185 24.85 24.31 42.93
C ASP A 185 24.74 25.81 42.60
N VAL A 186 23.66 26.47 43.02
CA VAL A 186 23.38 27.90 42.80
C VAL A 186 23.35 28.74 44.09
N ASP A 187 23.58 28.12 45.25
CA ASP A 187 23.71 28.76 46.56
C ASP A 187 25.17 29.20 46.85
N VAL A 188 25.38 30.40 47.43
CA VAL A 188 26.70 31.09 47.55
C VAL A 188 27.11 31.50 48.96
#